data_AF-A0A7S2GMC7-F1
#
_entry.id   AF-A0A7S2GMC7-F1
#
_cell.length_a   1.000
_cell.length_b   1.000
_cell.length_c   1.000
_cell.angle_alpha   90.00
_cell.angle_beta   90.00
_cell.angle_gamma   90.00
#
_symmetry.space_group_name_H-M   'P 1'
#
loop_
_entity.id
_entity.type
_entity.pdbx_description
1 polymer ?
#
loop_
_entity_poly.entity_id
_entity_poly.type
_entity_poly.pdbx_seq_one_letter_code
_entity_poly.pdbx_strand_id
1 'polypeptide(L)'
;RLEVLREEMCVLVVLSFLTLAQGWQPPFGVNSWHTTLTNIGFRPDLAALYSPRGGWIERGNVVVLRADAADAAEGVRGFETKETEEAWQESNTFLTLKTKEAVLRAQLVEVQENIQHALKEDPLSIGIVGFGKFGQFLATHFIKEGNKVSVLSRSDRADQAAVLGAEYFSWEESDDKSRGPTEFFSQSHLDVVLISVSISTFELVMRELPFHLLSEPPIGRHPKGVLVVDVLSVKVHPRRVLRDWAPSGCDIVCSHPMFGPESGRDSWKDLPFVFEKVKVQNKERVERFLSIFETKGCTMVEMDAVEHDTAAANSQFATHLVGRLLEQLNLRPTRIDTKGFRTMLALKDSVAGDSFDLFYGLYKYNPNAPETLFLLRKALVDLEWRLKDMESSDRSSHLGLLEQGKLPK
;
A
#
# COMPACT_ATOMS: atom_id res chain seq x y z
N ARG A 1 42.01 -5.12 7.66
CA ARG A 1 42.29 -4.23 6.49
C ARG A 1 41.15 -4.23 5.46
N LEU A 2 40.36 -5.30 5.32
CA LEU A 2 39.15 -5.31 4.47
C LEU A 2 37.94 -4.56 5.05
N GLU A 3 37.87 -4.33 6.36
CA GLU A 3 36.77 -3.55 6.97
C GLU A 3 36.87 -2.04 6.69
N VAL A 4 38.07 -1.50 6.49
CA VAL A 4 38.28 -0.05 6.27
C VAL A 4 37.86 0.38 4.86
N LEU A 5 38.01 -0.50 3.86
CA LEU A 5 37.59 -0.23 2.47
C LEU A 5 36.07 -0.10 2.30
N ARG A 6 35.29 -0.71 3.20
CA ARG A 6 33.82 -0.70 3.14
C ARG A 6 33.25 0.64 3.58
N GLU A 7 33.89 1.32 4.52
CA GLU A 7 33.47 2.66 4.97
C GLU A 7 33.89 3.75 3.98
N GLU A 8 35.08 3.67 3.38
CA GLU A 8 35.59 4.73 2.49
C GLU A 8 34.86 4.80 1.13
N MET A 9 34.41 3.66 0.56
CA MET A 9 33.54 3.69 -0.63
C MET A 9 32.15 4.23 -0.32
N CYS A 10 31.63 4.02 0.89
CA CYS A 10 30.35 4.59 1.31
C CYS A 10 30.41 6.12 1.41
N VAL A 11 31.55 6.69 1.84
CA VAL A 11 31.73 8.15 1.95
C VAL A 11 31.74 8.84 0.58
N LEU A 12 32.33 8.21 -0.45
CA LEU A 12 32.33 8.73 -1.83
C LEU A 12 30.93 8.74 -2.45
N VAL A 13 30.11 7.71 -2.21
CA VAL A 13 28.73 7.64 -2.72
C VAL A 13 27.82 8.65 -2.01
N VAL A 14 28.03 8.90 -0.70
CA VAL A 14 27.23 9.86 0.07
C VAL A 14 27.56 11.31 -0.29
N LEU A 15 28.83 11.63 -0.58
CA LEU A 15 29.23 12.99 -1.00
C LEU A 15 28.71 13.36 -2.39
N SER A 16 28.65 12.41 -3.32
CA SER A 16 28.04 12.63 -4.64
C SER A 16 26.52 12.80 -4.58
N PHE A 17 25.85 12.10 -3.67
CA PHE A 17 24.40 12.27 -3.46
C PHE A 17 24.05 13.60 -2.77
N LEU A 18 24.87 14.08 -1.82
CA LEU A 18 24.63 15.37 -1.15
C LEU A 18 24.90 16.58 -2.05
N THR A 19 25.83 16.49 -3.00
CA THR A 19 26.05 17.56 -3.99
C THR A 19 24.94 17.65 -5.03
N LEU A 20 24.30 16.52 -5.37
CA LEU A 20 23.16 16.48 -6.30
C LEU A 20 21.83 16.95 -5.65
N ALA A 21 21.65 16.75 -4.34
CA ALA A 21 20.37 17.03 -3.67
C ALA A 21 20.13 18.52 -3.30
N GLN A 22 21.14 19.39 -3.34
CA GLN A 22 20.98 20.80 -2.93
C GLN A 22 21.41 21.85 -3.96
N GLY A 23 21.68 21.47 -5.21
CA GLY A 23 21.95 22.44 -6.29
C GLY A 23 23.14 23.36 -6.00
N TRP A 24 24.12 22.88 -5.23
CA TRP A 24 25.29 23.68 -4.84
C TRP A 24 26.38 23.55 -5.90
N GLN A 25 26.67 24.64 -6.62
CA GLN A 25 27.87 24.72 -7.46
C GLN A 25 29.04 25.24 -6.61
N PRO A 26 30.16 24.51 -6.49
CA PRO A 26 31.30 25.00 -5.75
C PRO A 26 31.97 26.14 -6.54
N PRO A 27 32.34 27.25 -5.88
CA PRO A 27 33.27 28.19 -6.45
C PRO A 27 34.67 27.55 -6.35
N PHE A 28 35.50 27.72 -7.36
CA PHE A 28 36.93 27.32 -7.42
C PHE A 28 37.26 25.93 -7.98
N GLY A 29 38.31 25.93 -8.82
CA GLY A 29 38.73 24.83 -9.68
C GLY A 29 39.49 23.69 -9.00
N VAL A 30 39.69 22.64 -9.81
CA VAL A 30 40.08 21.25 -9.52
C VAL A 30 41.33 21.05 -8.62
N ASN A 31 42.12 22.08 -8.35
CA ASN A 31 43.34 21.97 -7.54
C ASN A 31 43.14 22.07 -6.00
N SER A 32 41.91 22.26 -5.49
CA SER A 32 41.66 22.32 -4.04
C SER A 32 41.31 20.97 -3.39
N TRP A 33 41.08 19.92 -4.17
CA TRP A 33 40.68 18.60 -3.65
C TRP A 33 41.83 17.82 -3.02
N HIS A 34 43.07 18.05 -3.47
CA HIS A 34 44.25 17.39 -2.90
C HIS A 34 44.50 17.81 -1.44
N THR A 35 44.24 19.08 -1.09
CA THR A 35 44.52 19.61 0.26
C THR A 35 43.50 19.11 1.29
N THR A 36 42.25 18.87 0.89
CA THR A 36 41.18 18.42 1.79
C THR A 36 41.31 16.92 2.13
N LEU A 37 41.69 16.07 1.17
CA LEU A 37 41.83 14.63 1.42
C LEU A 37 43.07 14.30 2.29
N THR A 38 44.14 15.09 2.17
CA THR A 38 45.36 14.90 2.97
C THR A 38 45.15 15.24 4.45
N ASN A 39 44.25 16.17 4.78
CA ASN A 39 43.92 16.54 6.17
C ASN A 39 43.01 15.53 6.89
N ILE A 40 42.44 14.55 6.18
CA ILE A 40 41.55 13.51 6.74
C ILE A 40 42.31 12.19 6.94
N GLY A 41 43.63 12.16 6.70
CA GLY A 41 44.49 11.01 7.00
C GLY A 41 44.60 9.98 5.87
N PHE A 42 44.26 10.34 4.64
CA PHE A 42 44.45 9.49 3.45
C PHE A 42 45.95 9.33 3.12
N ARG A 43 46.40 8.07 2.97
CA ARG A 43 47.78 7.74 2.59
C ARG A 43 47.97 7.93 1.07
N PRO A 44 49.04 8.61 0.59
CA PRO A 44 49.21 8.95 -0.84
C PRO A 44 49.52 7.76 -1.76
N ASP A 45 49.74 6.58 -1.19
CA ASP A 45 50.33 5.42 -1.85
C ASP A 45 49.38 4.68 -2.82
N LEU A 46 48.11 5.12 -2.93
CA LEU A 46 47.12 4.57 -3.87
C LEU A 46 46.78 5.50 -5.05
N ALA A 47 47.40 6.68 -5.12
CA ALA A 47 47.17 7.64 -6.19
C ALA A 47 48.15 7.43 -7.36
N ALA A 48 48.13 6.26 -8.01
CA ALA A 48 48.90 6.07 -9.23
C ALA A 48 48.30 4.96 -10.12
N LEU A 49 47.22 5.29 -10.83
CA LEU A 49 46.89 4.68 -12.13
C LEU A 49 46.29 5.78 -13.01
N TYR A 50 47.16 6.74 -13.36
CA TYR A 50 46.86 7.79 -14.31
C TYR A 50 47.46 7.35 -15.66
N SER A 51 46.63 6.93 -16.62
CA SER A 51 47.07 6.80 -18.02
C SER A 51 46.87 8.15 -18.70
N PRO A 52 47.91 8.84 -19.21
CA PRO A 52 47.79 10.19 -19.76
C PRO A 52 47.08 10.27 -21.12
N ARG A 53 46.51 9.17 -21.66
CA ARG A 53 46.08 9.10 -23.06
C ARG A 53 44.67 8.56 -23.32
N GLY A 54 43.87 8.30 -22.30
CA GLY A 54 42.45 7.91 -22.47
C GLY A 54 41.53 9.12 -22.49
N GLY A 55 41.00 9.50 -23.66
CA GLY A 55 39.98 10.54 -23.76
C GLY A 55 38.63 10.08 -23.22
N TRP A 56 37.92 10.96 -22.51
CA TRP A 56 36.52 10.76 -22.11
C TRP A 56 35.62 10.85 -23.34
N ILE A 57 34.69 9.90 -23.50
CA ILE A 57 33.62 10.01 -24.51
C ILE A 57 32.31 10.32 -23.77
N GLU A 58 31.83 11.55 -23.91
CA GLU A 58 30.50 11.95 -23.45
C GLU A 58 29.43 11.42 -24.42
N ARG A 59 28.51 10.58 -23.92
CA ARG A 59 27.22 10.31 -24.58
C ARG A 59 26.12 10.15 -23.52
N GLY A 60 25.46 11.26 -23.20
CA GLY A 60 24.37 11.29 -22.22
C GLY A 60 24.81 10.93 -20.80
N ASN A 61 23.88 10.94 -19.85
CA ASN A 61 24.11 10.94 -18.39
C ASN A 61 24.77 9.66 -17.78
N VAL A 62 25.66 8.98 -18.51
CA VAL A 62 26.48 7.85 -18.03
C VAL A 62 27.92 8.03 -18.50
N VAL A 63 28.86 8.03 -17.56
CA VAL A 63 30.30 8.05 -17.86
C VAL A 63 30.85 6.63 -17.76
N VAL A 64 31.32 6.06 -18.86
CA VAL A 64 31.95 4.72 -18.89
C VAL A 64 33.45 4.88 -19.16
N LEU A 65 34.28 4.30 -18.29
CA LEU A 65 35.73 4.21 -18.51
C LEU A 65 36.01 3.14 -19.59
N ARG A 66 36.64 3.54 -20.69
CA ARG A 66 37.17 2.62 -21.70
C ARG A 66 38.58 2.22 -21.27
N ALA A 67 38.75 1.00 -20.78
CA ALA A 67 40.08 0.41 -20.62
C ALA A 67 40.43 -0.33 -21.92
N ASP A 68 41.46 0.14 -22.63
CA ASP A 68 42.03 -0.62 -23.74
C ASP A 68 42.78 -1.83 -23.17
N ALA A 69 42.42 -3.03 -23.63
CA ALA A 69 42.85 -4.32 -23.10
C ALA A 69 44.35 -4.65 -23.31
N ALA A 70 45.17 -3.69 -23.78
CA ALA A 70 46.57 -3.92 -24.15
C ALA A 70 47.58 -3.54 -23.06
N ASP A 71 47.24 -2.69 -22.08
CA ASP A 71 48.21 -2.18 -21.10
C ASP A 71 48.16 -2.89 -19.73
N ALA A 72 47.31 -3.91 -19.56
CA ALA A 72 47.20 -4.66 -18.30
C ALA A 72 48.24 -5.79 -18.16
N ALA A 73 49.07 -6.05 -19.18
CA ALA A 73 49.87 -7.27 -19.27
C ALA A 73 51.31 -7.20 -18.71
N GLU A 74 51.82 -6.04 -18.28
CA GLU A 74 53.24 -5.93 -17.87
C GLU A 74 53.51 -5.69 -16.37
N GLY A 75 52.48 -5.62 -15.51
CA GLY A 75 52.66 -5.26 -14.10
C GLY A 75 52.48 -6.35 -13.05
N VAL A 76 51.87 -7.49 -13.37
CA VAL A 76 51.44 -8.48 -12.35
C VAL A 76 52.00 -9.85 -12.67
N ARG A 77 53.27 -10.07 -12.32
CA ARG A 77 53.80 -11.43 -12.10
C ARG A 77 53.99 -11.63 -10.60
N GLY A 78 53.07 -12.34 -9.99
CA GLY A 78 53.18 -12.81 -8.62
C GLY A 78 51.86 -12.67 -7.88
N PHE A 79 51.35 -13.82 -7.41
CA PHE A 79 50.09 -14.03 -6.69
C PHE A 79 48.85 -14.25 -7.57
N GLU A 80 48.90 -15.29 -8.41
CA GLU A 80 47.70 -16.05 -8.77
C GLU A 80 47.50 -17.15 -7.72
N THR A 81 46.66 -16.86 -6.73
CA THR A 81 46.04 -17.89 -5.88
C THR A 81 44.64 -18.13 -6.42
N LYS A 82 44.18 -19.39 -6.52
CA LYS A 82 42.81 -19.72 -7.00
C LYS A 82 41.70 -18.85 -6.41
N GLU A 83 41.86 -18.42 -5.16
CA GLU A 83 40.94 -17.53 -4.45
C GLU A 83 40.76 -16.15 -5.09
N THR A 84 41.77 -15.58 -5.77
CA THR A 84 41.65 -14.28 -6.44
C THR A 84 40.92 -14.36 -7.77
N GLU A 85 40.99 -15.50 -8.45
CA GLU A 85 40.34 -15.72 -9.75
C GLU A 85 38.86 -16.07 -9.56
N GLU A 86 38.53 -16.85 -8.54
CA GLU A 86 37.14 -17.07 -8.10
C GLU A 86 36.51 -15.76 -7.61
N ALA A 87 37.21 -14.95 -6.80
CA ALA A 87 36.72 -13.65 -6.37
C ALA A 87 36.58 -12.63 -7.53
N TRP A 88 37.46 -12.66 -8.53
CA TRP A 88 37.31 -11.83 -9.74
C TRP A 88 36.14 -12.27 -10.60
N GLN A 89 35.92 -13.58 -10.79
CA GLN A 89 34.76 -14.10 -11.51
C GLN A 89 33.45 -13.84 -10.77
N GLU A 90 33.42 -13.97 -9.45
CA GLU A 90 32.25 -13.62 -8.62
C GLU A 90 31.96 -12.11 -8.66
N SER A 91 32.98 -11.25 -8.58
CA SER A 91 32.84 -9.79 -8.68
C SER A 91 32.31 -9.36 -10.06
N ASN A 92 32.79 -10.00 -11.13
CA ASN A 92 32.32 -9.74 -12.49
C ASN A 92 30.88 -10.24 -12.69
N THR A 93 30.51 -11.35 -12.06
CA THR A 93 29.15 -11.89 -12.05
C THR A 93 28.19 -10.98 -11.28
N PHE A 94 28.57 -10.52 -10.08
CA PHE A 94 27.76 -9.63 -9.25
C PHE A 94 27.52 -8.28 -9.93
N LEU A 95 28.56 -7.66 -10.50
CA LEU A 95 28.41 -6.40 -11.23
C LEU A 95 27.52 -6.55 -12.46
N THR A 96 27.68 -7.65 -13.21
CA THR A 96 26.80 -7.99 -14.35
C THR A 96 25.34 -8.13 -13.92
N LEU A 97 25.08 -8.79 -12.77
CA LEU A 97 23.73 -8.91 -12.22
C LEU A 97 23.16 -7.54 -11.81
N LYS A 98 23.97 -6.64 -11.24
CA LYS A 98 23.54 -5.27 -10.91
C LYS A 98 23.20 -4.44 -12.13
N THR A 99 23.97 -4.55 -13.20
CA THR A 99 23.64 -3.90 -14.48
C THR A 99 22.35 -4.47 -15.06
N LYS A 100 22.16 -5.79 -15.03
CA LYS A 100 20.91 -6.42 -15.47
C LYS A 100 19.71 -5.98 -14.63
N GLU A 101 19.87 -5.88 -13.31
CA GLU A 101 18.85 -5.34 -12.41
C GLU A 101 18.46 -3.90 -12.78
N ALA A 102 19.45 -3.03 -13.04
CA ALA A 102 19.19 -1.65 -13.45
C ALA A 102 18.43 -1.55 -14.79
N VAL A 103 18.79 -2.37 -15.78
CA VAL A 103 18.09 -2.43 -17.07
C VAL A 103 16.65 -2.90 -16.89
N LEU A 104 16.43 -3.98 -16.12
CA LEU A 104 15.07 -4.47 -15.85
C LEU A 104 14.22 -3.45 -15.11
N ARG A 105 14.79 -2.71 -14.16
CA ARG A 105 14.10 -1.61 -13.47
C ARG A 105 13.70 -0.50 -14.44
N ALA A 106 14.59 -0.10 -15.35
CA ALA A 106 14.27 0.92 -16.36
C ALA A 106 13.16 0.46 -17.30
N GLN A 107 13.22 -0.79 -17.77
CA GLN A 107 12.16 -1.38 -18.61
C GLN A 107 10.83 -1.48 -17.86
N LEU A 108 10.85 -1.80 -16.57
CA LEU A 108 9.63 -1.84 -15.75
C LEU A 108 8.98 -0.45 -15.65
N VAL A 109 9.77 0.61 -15.44
CA VAL A 109 9.27 1.99 -15.41
C VAL A 109 8.64 2.36 -16.74
N GLU A 110 9.29 2.06 -17.86
CA GLU A 110 8.75 2.31 -19.20
C GLU A 110 7.41 1.59 -19.44
N VAL A 111 7.31 0.32 -19.05
CA VAL A 111 6.07 -0.45 -19.15
C VAL A 111 4.97 0.16 -18.28
N GLN A 112 5.29 0.60 -17.07
CA GLN A 112 4.32 1.26 -16.17
C GLN A 112 3.81 2.59 -16.73
N GLU A 113 4.68 3.40 -17.33
CA GLU A 113 4.29 4.64 -18.02
C GLU A 113 3.38 4.35 -19.22
N ASN A 114 3.69 3.31 -19.99
CA ASN A 114 2.85 2.87 -21.12
C ASN A 114 1.47 2.38 -20.66
N ILE A 115 1.38 1.67 -19.53
CA ILE A 115 0.09 1.27 -18.92
C ILE A 115 -0.70 2.50 -18.50
N GLN A 116 -0.07 3.46 -17.80
CA GLN A 116 -0.73 4.71 -17.42
C GLN A 116 -1.23 5.50 -18.63
N HIS A 117 -0.45 5.56 -19.70
CA HIS A 117 -0.86 6.19 -20.95
C HIS A 117 -2.08 5.49 -21.55
N ALA A 118 -2.05 4.15 -21.65
CA ALA A 118 -3.16 3.37 -22.17
C ALA A 118 -4.46 3.56 -21.36
N LEU A 119 -4.37 3.66 -20.03
CA LEU A 119 -5.51 3.95 -19.15
C LEU A 119 -6.11 5.34 -19.37
N LYS A 120 -5.30 6.32 -19.78
CA LYS A 120 -5.76 7.70 -20.06
C LYS A 120 -6.38 7.83 -21.46
N GLU A 121 -5.84 7.13 -22.44
CA GLU A 121 -6.36 7.11 -23.83
C GLU A 121 -7.72 6.43 -23.92
N ASP A 122 -7.92 5.38 -23.13
CA ASP A 122 -9.19 4.67 -23.00
C ASP A 122 -9.63 4.68 -21.52
N PRO A 123 -10.28 5.75 -21.05
CA PRO A 123 -10.74 5.86 -19.66
C PRO A 123 -11.96 4.99 -19.40
N LEU A 124 -12.00 4.33 -18.24
CA LEU A 124 -13.14 3.50 -17.83
C LEU A 124 -14.34 4.36 -17.47
N SER A 125 -15.55 3.86 -17.74
CA SER A 125 -16.77 4.33 -17.09
C SER A 125 -17.07 3.51 -15.84
N ILE A 126 -17.04 4.18 -14.69
CA ILE A 126 -17.16 3.59 -13.36
C ILE A 126 -18.41 4.14 -12.69
N GLY A 127 -19.42 3.28 -12.52
CA GLY A 127 -20.59 3.55 -11.70
C GLY A 127 -20.32 3.17 -10.24
N ILE A 128 -20.48 4.10 -9.30
CA ILE A 128 -20.33 3.83 -7.86
C ILE A 128 -21.68 3.81 -7.18
N VAL A 129 -22.05 2.67 -6.57
CA VAL A 129 -23.23 2.55 -5.71
C VAL A 129 -22.80 2.74 -4.26
N GLY A 130 -23.30 3.79 -3.61
CA GLY A 130 -22.92 4.17 -2.26
C GLY A 130 -21.91 5.31 -2.24
N PHE A 131 -22.41 6.55 -2.30
CA PHE A 131 -21.56 7.75 -2.34
C PHE A 131 -21.31 8.36 -0.95
N GLY A 132 -20.95 7.51 0.00
CA GLY A 132 -20.51 7.90 1.34
C GLY A 132 -19.04 8.38 1.34
N LYS A 133 -18.44 8.50 2.54
CA LYS A 133 -17.03 8.95 2.69
C LYS A 133 -16.06 8.17 1.79
N PHE A 134 -16.17 6.84 1.78
CA PHE A 134 -15.28 5.97 1.01
C PHE A 134 -15.55 6.02 -0.51
N GLY A 135 -16.82 6.03 -0.92
CA GLY A 135 -17.19 6.18 -2.32
C GLY A 135 -16.74 7.52 -2.91
N GLN A 136 -16.85 8.61 -2.14
CA GLN A 136 -16.33 9.93 -2.52
C GLN A 136 -14.80 9.95 -2.63
N PHE A 137 -14.11 9.27 -1.70
CA PHE A 137 -12.65 9.12 -1.75
C PHE A 137 -12.20 8.43 -3.03
N LEU A 138 -12.78 7.28 -3.37
CA LEU A 138 -12.43 6.58 -4.61
C LEU A 138 -12.84 7.36 -5.86
N ALA A 139 -14.04 7.96 -5.89
CA ALA A 139 -14.51 8.78 -6.99
C ALA A 139 -13.55 9.93 -7.31
N THR A 140 -13.10 10.65 -6.27
CA THR A 140 -12.12 11.74 -6.41
C THR A 140 -10.87 11.26 -7.14
N HIS A 141 -10.39 10.07 -6.77
CA HIS A 141 -9.20 9.47 -7.34
C HIS A 141 -9.43 8.92 -8.75
N PHE A 142 -10.61 8.38 -9.07
CA PHE A 142 -10.91 7.90 -10.43
C PHE A 142 -11.06 9.04 -11.43
N ILE A 143 -11.74 10.13 -11.03
CA ILE A 143 -11.94 11.31 -11.88
C ILE A 143 -10.60 12.01 -12.16
N LYS A 144 -9.72 12.11 -11.16
CA LYS A 144 -8.35 12.66 -11.35
C LYS A 144 -7.52 11.88 -12.36
N GLU A 145 -7.77 10.58 -12.53
CA GLU A 145 -7.11 9.75 -13.56
C GLU A 145 -7.80 9.84 -14.93
N GLY A 146 -8.85 10.66 -15.08
CA GLY A 146 -9.57 10.85 -16.33
C GLY A 146 -10.74 9.88 -16.57
N ASN A 147 -11.06 9.01 -15.60
CA ASN A 147 -12.20 8.09 -15.73
C ASN A 147 -13.53 8.84 -15.65
N LYS A 148 -14.54 8.32 -16.36
CA LYS A 148 -15.92 8.81 -16.25
C LYS A 148 -16.57 8.17 -15.03
N VAL A 149 -17.13 8.97 -14.14
CA VAL A 149 -17.73 8.46 -12.90
C VAL A 149 -19.19 8.87 -12.81
N SER A 150 -20.06 7.87 -12.68
CA SER A 150 -21.46 8.06 -12.26
C SER A 150 -21.64 7.54 -10.84
N VAL A 151 -22.53 8.14 -10.07
CA VAL A 151 -22.74 7.79 -8.66
C VAL A 151 -24.22 7.62 -8.36
N LEU A 152 -24.55 6.55 -7.64
CA LEU A 152 -25.88 6.26 -7.12
C LEU A 152 -25.82 6.24 -5.60
N SER A 153 -26.69 7.00 -4.93
CA SER A 153 -26.69 7.09 -3.48
C SER A 153 -28.11 7.17 -2.91
N ARG A 154 -28.31 6.53 -1.76
CA ARG A 154 -29.56 6.60 -0.99
C ARG A 154 -29.81 7.99 -0.41
N SER A 155 -28.79 8.60 0.17
CA SER A 155 -28.87 9.98 0.64
C SER A 155 -28.61 10.93 -0.52
N ASP A 156 -29.26 12.09 -0.50
CA ASP A 156 -28.94 13.17 -1.43
C ASP A 156 -27.48 13.58 -1.28
N ARG A 157 -26.74 13.45 -2.38
CA ARG A 157 -25.34 13.83 -2.49
C ARG A 157 -25.05 14.58 -3.79
N ALA A 158 -26.07 15.22 -4.37
CA ALA A 158 -25.95 15.91 -5.66
C ALA A 158 -24.85 16.98 -5.63
N ASP A 159 -24.77 17.79 -4.57
CA ASP A 159 -23.75 18.83 -4.43
C ASP A 159 -22.32 18.25 -4.39
N GLN A 160 -22.10 17.18 -3.60
CA GLN A 160 -20.78 16.54 -3.53
C GLN A 160 -20.39 15.92 -4.88
N ALA A 161 -21.35 15.34 -5.60
CA ALA A 161 -21.11 14.76 -6.91
C ALA A 161 -20.77 15.85 -7.94
N ALA A 162 -21.51 16.96 -7.93
CA ALA A 162 -21.27 18.11 -8.80
C ALA A 162 -19.89 18.74 -8.57
N VAL A 163 -19.46 18.89 -7.31
CA VAL A 163 -18.11 19.40 -6.97
C VAL A 163 -17.01 18.50 -7.52
N LEU A 164 -17.20 17.17 -7.49
CA LEU A 164 -16.23 16.23 -8.04
C LEU A 164 -16.32 16.08 -9.57
N GLY A 165 -17.39 16.55 -10.21
CA GLY A 165 -17.66 16.31 -11.63
C GLY A 165 -18.20 14.90 -11.93
N ALA A 166 -18.83 14.25 -10.95
CA ALA A 166 -19.49 12.96 -11.12
C ALA A 166 -20.96 13.11 -11.55
N GLU A 167 -21.43 12.22 -12.41
CA GLU A 167 -22.82 12.17 -12.86
C GLU A 167 -23.71 11.55 -11.74
N TYR A 168 -24.60 12.36 -11.15
CA TYR A 168 -25.39 11.95 -9.99
C TYR A 168 -26.72 11.28 -10.36
N PHE A 169 -27.01 10.17 -9.68
CA PHE A 169 -28.27 9.44 -9.72
C PHE A 169 -28.81 9.29 -8.30
N SER A 170 -30.08 9.63 -8.12
CA SER A 170 -30.82 9.49 -6.87
C SER A 170 -31.28 8.04 -6.70
N TRP A 171 -31.35 7.57 -5.45
CA TRP A 171 -32.02 6.30 -5.15
C TRP A 171 -33.53 6.38 -5.32
N GLU A 172 -34.14 7.51 -4.95
CA GLU A 172 -35.56 7.75 -5.13
C GLU A 172 -35.82 8.26 -6.56
N GLU A 173 -36.69 7.55 -7.30
CA GLU A 173 -37.27 8.03 -8.55
C GLU A 173 -38.35 9.07 -8.20
N SER A 174 -38.06 10.35 -8.43
CA SER A 174 -39.04 11.45 -8.35
C SER A 174 -39.25 12.10 -9.71
N ASP A 175 -40.49 12.48 -9.98
CA ASP A 175 -40.94 12.97 -11.27
C ASP A 175 -40.16 14.21 -11.76
N ASP A 176 -39.83 14.14 -13.04
CA ASP A 176 -39.36 15.17 -13.97
C ASP A 176 -37.86 15.53 -14.01
N LYS A 177 -37.04 15.28 -12.96
CA LYS A 177 -35.58 15.60 -13.03
C LYS A 177 -34.61 14.64 -12.34
N SER A 178 -35.08 13.71 -11.51
CA SER A 178 -34.17 12.82 -10.79
C SER A 178 -33.97 11.50 -11.54
N ARG A 179 -32.71 11.15 -11.78
CA ARG A 179 -32.31 9.92 -12.48
C ARG A 179 -32.16 8.81 -11.45
N GLY A 180 -32.94 7.74 -11.59
CA GLY A 180 -33.05 6.66 -10.60
C GLY A 180 -32.03 5.51 -10.77
N PRO A 181 -32.13 4.46 -9.94
CA PRO A 181 -31.37 3.23 -10.12
C PRO A 181 -31.57 2.61 -11.51
N THR A 182 -32.80 2.61 -12.02
CA THR A 182 -33.11 2.05 -13.36
C THR A 182 -32.27 2.71 -14.45
N GLU A 183 -32.18 4.03 -14.45
CA GLU A 183 -31.41 4.78 -15.44
C GLU A 183 -29.91 4.58 -15.23
N PHE A 184 -29.44 4.57 -13.98
CA PHE A 184 -28.05 4.30 -13.64
C PHE A 184 -27.57 2.97 -14.24
N PHE A 185 -28.33 1.88 -14.04
CA PHE A 185 -27.96 0.55 -14.56
C PHE A 185 -28.23 0.38 -16.07
N SER A 186 -29.01 1.27 -16.69
CA SER A 186 -29.30 1.27 -18.14
C SER A 186 -28.20 1.93 -18.98
N GLN A 187 -27.23 2.61 -18.35
CA GLN A 187 -26.09 3.21 -19.03
C GLN A 187 -25.35 2.16 -19.89
N SER A 188 -25.34 2.36 -21.20
CA SER A 188 -24.77 1.40 -22.17
C SER A 188 -23.24 1.36 -22.16
N HIS A 189 -22.63 2.40 -21.58
CA HIS A 189 -21.19 2.64 -21.58
C HIS A 189 -20.51 2.26 -20.25
N LEU A 190 -21.23 1.68 -19.28
CA LEU A 190 -20.65 1.25 -18.00
C LEU A 190 -19.68 0.08 -18.19
N ASP A 191 -18.43 0.27 -17.77
CA ASP A 191 -17.43 -0.79 -17.71
C ASP A 191 -17.45 -1.47 -16.35
N VAL A 192 -17.52 -0.67 -15.28
CA VAL A 192 -17.40 -1.12 -13.89
C VAL A 192 -18.55 -0.59 -13.05
N VAL A 193 -19.11 -1.44 -12.18
CA VAL A 193 -20.01 -1.05 -11.10
C VAL A 193 -19.35 -1.38 -9.77
N LEU A 194 -18.95 -0.34 -9.03
CA LEU A 194 -18.30 -0.43 -7.72
C LEU A 194 -19.33 -0.27 -6.60
N ILE A 195 -19.47 -1.26 -5.74
CA ILE A 195 -20.38 -1.23 -4.59
C ILE A 195 -19.61 -0.80 -3.34
N SER A 196 -19.88 0.43 -2.89
CA SER A 196 -19.25 1.12 -1.76
C SER A 196 -20.28 1.51 -0.69
N VAL A 197 -21.16 0.56 -0.33
CA VAL A 197 -22.15 0.71 0.76
C VAL A 197 -21.63 0.09 2.07
N SER A 198 -22.34 0.35 3.17
CA SER A 198 -22.04 -0.29 4.46
C SER A 198 -22.16 -1.81 4.39
N ILE A 199 -21.26 -2.53 5.07
CA ILE A 199 -21.27 -4.01 5.16
C ILE A 199 -22.65 -4.51 5.61
N SER A 200 -23.23 -3.85 6.61
CA SER A 200 -24.52 -4.22 7.19
C SER A 200 -25.70 -4.15 6.24
N THR A 201 -25.64 -3.27 5.23
CA THR A 201 -26.72 -3.04 4.27
C THR A 201 -26.44 -3.66 2.90
N PHE A 202 -25.26 -4.24 2.69
CA PHE A 202 -24.81 -4.72 1.39
C PHE A 202 -25.79 -5.69 0.74
N GLU A 203 -26.14 -6.77 1.41
CA GLU A 203 -27.07 -7.77 0.85
C GLU A 203 -28.46 -7.20 0.58
N LEU A 204 -28.94 -6.26 1.40
CA LEU A 204 -30.23 -5.60 1.16
C LEU A 204 -30.17 -4.73 -0.09
N VAL A 205 -29.13 -3.90 -0.23
CA VAL A 205 -28.91 -3.07 -1.42
C VAL A 205 -28.81 -3.95 -2.66
N MET A 206 -28.04 -5.03 -2.61
CA MET A 206 -27.86 -5.95 -3.74
C MET A 206 -29.19 -6.58 -4.22
N ARG A 207 -30.17 -6.77 -3.33
CA ARG A 207 -31.52 -7.27 -3.67
C ARG A 207 -32.40 -6.23 -4.32
N GLU A 208 -32.23 -4.96 -3.97
CA GLU A 208 -33.05 -3.85 -4.47
C GLU A 208 -32.52 -3.28 -5.80
N LEU A 209 -31.23 -3.47 -6.07
CA LEU A 209 -30.61 -2.98 -7.32
C LEU A 209 -31.17 -3.72 -8.55
N PRO A 210 -31.48 -3.02 -9.65
CA PRO A 210 -31.98 -3.62 -10.88
C PRO A 210 -30.85 -4.28 -11.70
N PHE A 211 -30.07 -5.18 -11.09
CA PHE A 211 -28.93 -5.85 -11.70
C PHE A 211 -29.29 -6.65 -12.96
N HIS A 212 -30.55 -7.08 -13.09
CA HIS A 212 -31.03 -7.75 -14.30
C HIS A 212 -30.76 -6.90 -15.57
N LEU A 213 -30.73 -5.57 -15.45
CA LEU A 213 -30.39 -4.64 -16.54
C LEU A 213 -28.93 -4.76 -17.01
N LEU A 214 -28.05 -5.43 -16.25
CA LEU A 214 -26.67 -5.74 -16.66
C LEU A 214 -26.54 -7.10 -17.37
N SER A 215 -27.60 -7.92 -17.39
CA SER A 215 -27.52 -9.33 -17.81
C SER A 215 -27.34 -9.53 -19.30
N GLU A 216 -27.95 -8.67 -20.12
CA GLU A 216 -27.81 -8.71 -21.58
C GLU A 216 -27.40 -7.35 -22.11
N PRO A 217 -26.54 -7.29 -23.14
CA PRO A 217 -26.34 -6.07 -23.88
C PRO A 217 -27.66 -5.72 -24.57
N PRO A 218 -28.35 -4.59 -24.25
CA PRO A 218 -29.30 -4.03 -25.22
C PRO A 218 -28.57 -3.88 -26.55
N ILE A 219 -29.32 -3.96 -27.66
CA ILE A 219 -28.80 -3.73 -29.01
C ILE A 219 -27.93 -2.46 -28.97
N GLY A 220 -26.60 -2.61 -29.07
CA GLY A 220 -25.63 -1.51 -28.96
C GLY A 220 -24.81 -1.38 -27.65
N ARG A 221 -24.95 -2.27 -26.65
CA ARG A 221 -24.02 -2.31 -25.50
C ARG A 221 -22.71 -3.00 -25.89
N HIS A 222 -21.63 -2.65 -25.18
CA HIS A 222 -20.33 -3.30 -25.34
C HIS A 222 -20.49 -4.84 -25.19
N PRO A 223 -19.98 -5.66 -26.12
CA PRO A 223 -20.23 -7.10 -26.16
C PRO A 223 -19.58 -7.90 -25.02
N LYS A 224 -18.90 -7.24 -24.07
CA LYS A 224 -18.03 -7.87 -23.08
C LYS A 224 -18.60 -7.80 -21.64
N GLY A 225 -19.90 -7.54 -21.42
CA GLY A 225 -20.54 -7.54 -20.08
C GLY A 225 -20.19 -6.31 -19.22
N VAL A 226 -20.31 -6.39 -17.89
CA VAL A 226 -19.91 -5.35 -16.90
C VAL A 226 -19.13 -6.00 -15.75
N LEU A 227 -18.12 -5.32 -15.21
CA LEU A 227 -17.41 -5.76 -14.01
C LEU A 227 -18.10 -5.22 -12.75
N VAL A 228 -18.52 -6.11 -11.84
CA VAL A 228 -19.04 -5.72 -10.53
C VAL A 228 -17.94 -5.91 -9.48
N VAL A 229 -17.68 -4.87 -8.70
CA VAL A 229 -16.63 -4.86 -7.67
C VAL A 229 -17.20 -4.44 -6.33
N ASP A 230 -16.86 -5.14 -5.25
CA ASP A 230 -17.07 -4.62 -3.90
C ASP A 230 -15.77 -4.08 -3.30
N VAL A 231 -15.91 -3.12 -2.37
CA VAL A 231 -14.80 -2.56 -1.58
C VAL A 231 -15.06 -2.64 -0.06
N LEU A 232 -15.83 -3.65 0.37
CA LEU A 232 -16.15 -3.82 1.79
C LEU A 232 -14.92 -4.23 2.61
N SER A 233 -14.95 -4.05 3.92
CA SER A 233 -13.83 -4.47 4.78
C SER A 233 -13.86 -5.94 5.24
N VAL A 234 -14.81 -6.72 4.73
CA VAL A 234 -14.89 -8.19 4.85
C VAL A 234 -15.11 -8.76 3.46
N LYS A 235 -14.78 -10.02 3.22
CA LYS A 235 -14.76 -10.60 1.86
C LYS A 235 -15.61 -11.86 1.68
N VAL A 236 -15.76 -12.71 2.69
CA VAL A 236 -16.61 -13.92 2.57
C VAL A 236 -18.06 -13.54 2.31
N HIS A 237 -18.56 -12.51 3.00
CA HIS A 237 -19.92 -12.02 2.84
C HIS A 237 -20.20 -11.46 1.43
N PRO A 238 -19.50 -10.42 0.93
CA PRO A 238 -19.78 -9.89 -0.40
C PRO A 238 -19.51 -10.89 -1.52
N ARG A 239 -18.51 -11.77 -1.40
CA ARG A 239 -18.26 -12.82 -2.39
C ARG A 239 -19.49 -13.72 -2.59
N ARG A 240 -20.08 -14.21 -1.49
CA ARG A 240 -21.30 -15.03 -1.54
C ARG A 240 -22.44 -14.23 -2.19
N VAL A 241 -22.72 -13.03 -1.67
CA VAL A 241 -23.84 -12.21 -2.12
C VAL A 241 -23.70 -11.85 -3.61
N LEU A 242 -22.50 -11.48 -4.08
CA LEU A 242 -22.28 -11.17 -5.50
C LEU A 242 -22.46 -12.41 -6.38
N ARG A 243 -22.03 -13.59 -5.94
CA ARG A 243 -22.28 -14.83 -6.69
C ARG A 243 -23.76 -15.19 -6.78
N ASP A 244 -24.53 -14.88 -5.75
CA ASP A 244 -25.96 -15.17 -5.69
C ASP A 244 -26.80 -14.18 -6.51
N TRP A 245 -26.41 -12.89 -6.54
CA TRP A 245 -27.24 -11.81 -7.10
C TRP A 245 -26.73 -11.17 -8.39
N ALA A 246 -25.42 -11.21 -8.67
CA ALA A 246 -24.90 -10.61 -9.90
C ALA A 246 -25.24 -11.49 -11.12
N PRO A 247 -25.61 -10.90 -12.27
CA PRO A 247 -25.93 -11.66 -13.48
C PRO A 247 -24.79 -12.55 -13.95
N SER A 248 -25.14 -13.64 -14.63
CA SER A 248 -24.18 -14.62 -15.15
C SER A 248 -23.13 -14.00 -16.08
N GLY A 249 -23.52 -13.02 -16.90
CA GLY A 249 -22.66 -12.29 -17.84
C GLY A 249 -21.75 -11.21 -17.22
N CYS A 250 -21.90 -10.88 -15.94
CA CYS A 250 -21.01 -9.93 -15.27
C CYS A 250 -19.71 -10.58 -14.81
N ASP A 251 -18.60 -9.84 -14.82
CA ASP A 251 -17.40 -10.20 -14.05
C ASP A 251 -17.58 -9.80 -12.58
N ILE A 252 -16.87 -10.48 -11.69
CA ILE A 252 -16.91 -10.23 -10.24
C ILE A 252 -15.48 -10.20 -9.70
N VAL A 253 -15.13 -9.09 -9.06
CA VAL A 253 -13.93 -8.95 -8.24
C VAL A 253 -14.35 -8.53 -6.84
N CYS A 254 -13.89 -9.24 -5.82
CA CYS A 254 -14.03 -8.78 -4.45
C CYS A 254 -12.75 -8.08 -4.05
N SER A 255 -12.81 -6.84 -3.55
CA SER A 255 -11.61 -6.08 -3.21
C SER A 255 -11.71 -5.40 -1.86
N HIS A 256 -10.57 -5.06 -1.28
CA HIS A 256 -10.48 -4.28 -0.06
C HIS A 256 -9.21 -3.44 -0.11
N PRO A 257 -9.32 -2.14 -0.44
CA PRO A 257 -8.25 -1.19 -0.16
C PRO A 257 -8.07 -1.16 1.37
N MET A 258 -6.91 -1.58 1.88
CA MET A 258 -6.60 -1.63 3.32
C MET A 258 -6.30 -0.23 3.89
N PHE A 259 -6.91 0.78 3.30
CA PHE A 259 -6.71 2.20 3.57
C PHE A 259 -7.99 2.97 3.27
N GLY A 260 -8.13 4.14 3.89
CA GLY A 260 -9.30 5.01 3.76
C GLY A 260 -8.95 6.47 3.52
N PRO A 261 -9.94 7.38 3.63
CA PRO A 261 -9.73 8.81 3.42
C PRO A 261 -8.68 9.42 4.37
N GLU A 262 -8.46 8.81 5.53
CA GLU A 262 -7.46 9.24 6.50
C GLU A 262 -6.07 8.68 6.19
N SER A 263 -5.96 7.36 5.99
CA SER A 263 -4.65 6.71 5.78
C SER A 263 -4.11 6.78 4.36
N GLY A 264 -4.99 6.96 3.36
CA GLY A 264 -4.65 7.11 1.94
C GLY A 264 -4.85 8.52 1.40
N ARG A 265 -4.90 9.54 2.27
CA ARG A 265 -5.15 10.93 1.91
C ARG A 265 -4.13 11.50 0.93
N ASP A 266 -2.85 11.27 1.25
CA ASP A 266 -1.74 11.91 0.54
C ASP A 266 -1.21 11.05 -0.61
N SER A 267 -1.14 9.73 -0.41
CA SER A 267 -0.67 8.77 -1.41
C SER A 267 -1.23 7.38 -1.13
N TRP A 268 -1.36 6.57 -2.19
CA TRP A 268 -1.66 5.13 -2.08
C TRP A 268 -0.40 4.26 -2.20
N LYS A 269 0.77 4.89 -2.37
CA LYS A 269 2.04 4.21 -2.52
C LYS A 269 2.31 3.33 -1.30
N ASP A 270 2.69 2.08 -1.57
CA ASP A 270 3.00 1.04 -0.60
C ASP A 270 1.81 0.65 0.31
N LEU A 271 0.60 1.16 0.06
CA LEU A 271 -0.60 0.75 0.78
C LEU A 271 -1.17 -0.54 0.19
N PRO A 272 -1.56 -1.54 1.02
CA PRO A 272 -2.09 -2.79 0.51
C PRO A 272 -3.46 -2.61 -0.16
N PHE A 273 -3.60 -3.15 -1.37
CA PHE A 273 -4.88 -3.34 -2.04
C PHE A 273 -5.11 -4.83 -2.24
N VAL A 274 -6.04 -5.38 -1.47
CA VAL A 274 -6.36 -6.81 -1.50
C VAL A 274 -7.47 -7.08 -2.50
N PHE A 275 -7.37 -8.15 -3.28
CA PHE A 275 -8.44 -8.54 -4.19
C PHE A 275 -8.51 -10.05 -4.45
N GLU A 276 -9.70 -10.52 -4.85
CA GLU A 276 -9.99 -11.86 -5.34
C GLU A 276 -10.71 -11.76 -6.69
N LYS A 277 -10.17 -12.41 -7.72
CA LYS A 277 -10.82 -12.54 -9.04
C LYS A 277 -11.88 -13.66 -9.02
N VAL A 278 -13.03 -13.39 -8.39
CA VAL A 278 -14.11 -14.38 -8.13
C VAL A 278 -14.68 -14.99 -9.41
N LYS A 279 -14.95 -14.17 -10.43
CA LYS A 279 -15.46 -14.63 -11.74
C LYS A 279 -14.98 -13.67 -12.82
N VAL A 280 -14.17 -14.15 -13.76
CA VAL A 280 -13.57 -13.32 -14.81
C VAL A 280 -13.72 -13.96 -16.19
N GLN A 281 -14.47 -13.28 -17.05
CA GLN A 281 -14.64 -13.54 -18.48
C GLN A 281 -13.83 -12.52 -19.29
N ASN A 282 -13.92 -11.22 -18.95
CA ASN A 282 -13.14 -10.17 -19.61
C ASN A 282 -11.91 -9.78 -18.77
N LYS A 283 -10.79 -10.48 -19.01
CA LYS A 283 -9.52 -10.22 -18.31
C LYS A 283 -9.01 -8.80 -18.50
N GLU A 284 -9.07 -8.27 -19.72
CA GLU A 284 -8.58 -6.94 -20.06
C GLU A 284 -9.22 -5.84 -19.20
N ARG A 285 -10.55 -5.88 -19.05
CA ARG A 285 -11.27 -4.92 -18.18
C ARG A 285 -10.87 -5.05 -16.72
N VAL A 286 -10.76 -6.29 -16.22
CA VAL A 286 -10.37 -6.53 -14.83
C VAL A 286 -8.97 -5.99 -14.56
N GLU A 287 -8.00 -6.28 -15.44
CA GLU A 287 -6.64 -5.75 -15.29
C GLU A 287 -6.63 -4.22 -15.40
N ARG A 288 -7.37 -3.62 -16.35
CA ARG A 288 -7.48 -2.14 -16.44
C ARG A 288 -7.97 -1.51 -15.14
N PHE A 289 -9.00 -2.08 -14.52
CA PHE A 289 -9.51 -1.59 -13.24
C PHE A 289 -8.49 -1.75 -12.11
N LEU A 290 -7.84 -2.91 -11.99
CA LEU A 290 -6.82 -3.17 -10.97
C LEU A 290 -5.59 -2.27 -11.17
N SER A 291 -5.20 -1.99 -12.41
CA SER A 291 -4.08 -1.12 -12.73
C SER A 291 -4.28 0.32 -12.27
N ILE A 292 -5.51 0.78 -11.99
CA ILE A 292 -5.74 2.09 -11.34
C ILE A 292 -5.06 2.15 -9.96
N PHE A 293 -5.10 1.05 -9.21
CA PHE A 293 -4.50 0.96 -7.88
C PHE A 293 -3.00 0.69 -7.99
N GLU A 294 -2.61 -0.22 -8.88
CA GLU A 294 -1.21 -0.58 -9.12
C GLU A 294 -0.38 0.63 -9.57
N THR A 295 -0.87 1.41 -10.53
CA THR A 295 -0.16 2.59 -11.07
C THR A 295 -0.09 3.74 -10.07
N LYS A 296 -0.90 3.72 -9.01
CA LYS A 296 -0.81 4.61 -7.84
C LYS A 296 0.16 4.12 -6.77
N GLY A 297 0.81 2.99 -7.02
CA GLY A 297 1.85 2.41 -6.17
C GLY A 297 1.30 1.52 -5.06
N CYS A 298 0.04 1.09 -5.11
CA CYS A 298 -0.48 0.14 -4.13
C CYS A 298 0.33 -1.16 -4.15
N THR A 299 0.49 -1.79 -2.99
CA THR A 299 0.94 -3.18 -2.91
C THR A 299 -0.25 -4.08 -3.25
N MET A 300 -0.24 -4.62 -4.47
CA MET A 300 -1.32 -5.47 -4.98
C MET A 300 -1.22 -6.87 -4.37
N VAL A 301 -2.25 -7.31 -3.63
CA VAL A 301 -2.28 -8.60 -2.91
C VAL A 301 -3.47 -9.42 -3.38
N GLU A 302 -3.24 -10.41 -4.24
CA GLU A 302 -4.27 -11.37 -4.64
C GLU A 302 -4.40 -12.46 -3.56
N MET A 303 -5.59 -12.60 -2.95
CA MET A 303 -5.86 -13.62 -1.93
C MET A 303 -7.34 -14.02 -1.88
N ASP A 304 -7.64 -15.24 -1.43
CA ASP A 304 -9.02 -15.73 -1.27
C ASP A 304 -9.76 -15.01 -0.12
N ALA A 305 -11.07 -14.79 -0.26
CA ALA A 305 -11.91 -14.14 0.74
C ALA A 305 -11.83 -14.76 2.15
N VAL A 306 -11.70 -16.08 2.27
CA VAL A 306 -11.57 -16.79 3.56
C VAL A 306 -10.21 -16.48 4.19
N GLU A 307 -9.15 -16.48 3.38
CA GLU A 307 -7.81 -16.10 3.83
C GLU A 307 -7.78 -14.64 4.28
N HIS A 308 -8.37 -13.73 3.49
CA HIS A 308 -8.53 -12.33 3.84
C HIS A 308 -9.25 -12.18 5.18
N ASP A 309 -10.44 -12.77 5.35
CA ASP A 309 -11.23 -12.58 6.57
C ASP A 309 -10.54 -13.20 7.80
N THR A 310 -9.80 -14.29 7.62
CA THR A 310 -8.96 -14.87 8.69
C THR A 310 -7.85 -13.92 9.12
N ALA A 311 -7.13 -13.32 8.16
CA ALA A 311 -6.08 -12.35 8.45
C ALA A 311 -6.65 -11.04 9.03
N ALA A 312 -7.75 -10.54 8.47
CA ALA A 312 -8.40 -9.29 8.86
C ALA A 312 -9.00 -9.36 10.26
N ALA A 313 -9.45 -10.54 10.72
CA ALA A 313 -9.95 -10.71 12.08
C ALA A 313 -8.86 -10.39 13.13
N ASN A 314 -7.67 -10.96 12.96
CA ASN A 314 -6.55 -10.79 13.91
C ASN A 314 -5.68 -9.55 13.65
N SER A 315 -5.98 -8.77 12.60
CA SER A 315 -5.29 -7.52 12.29
C SER A 315 -6.25 -6.33 12.39
N GLN A 316 -7.08 -6.11 11.37
CA GLN A 316 -8.02 -5.01 11.29
C GLN A 316 -9.03 -5.02 12.43
N PHE A 317 -9.80 -6.10 12.61
CA PHE A 317 -10.84 -6.15 13.65
C PHE A 317 -10.25 -6.01 15.05
N ALA A 318 -9.13 -6.68 15.34
CA ALA A 318 -8.39 -6.50 16.59
C ALA A 318 -7.95 -5.04 16.81
N THR A 319 -7.44 -4.37 15.77
CA THR A 319 -7.04 -2.95 15.81
C THR A 319 -8.22 -2.04 16.12
N HIS A 320 -9.36 -2.23 15.45
CA HIS A 320 -10.58 -1.47 15.74
C HIS A 320 -11.11 -1.75 17.15
N LEU A 321 -11.11 -3.00 17.59
CA LEU A 321 -11.57 -3.38 18.93
C LEU A 321 -10.74 -2.69 20.01
N VAL A 322 -9.41 -2.74 19.91
CA VAL A 322 -8.52 -2.04 20.86
C VAL A 322 -8.72 -0.53 20.79
N GLY A 323 -8.75 0.07 19.60
CA GLY A 323 -8.97 1.51 19.45
C GLY A 323 -10.30 1.99 20.06
N ARG A 324 -11.39 1.23 19.87
CA ARG A 324 -12.70 1.50 20.48
C ARG A 324 -12.71 1.33 22.00
N LEU A 325 -11.97 0.35 22.53
CA LEU A 325 -11.79 0.22 23.99
C LEU A 325 -11.03 1.43 24.56
N LEU A 326 -9.97 1.89 23.88
CA LEU A 326 -9.23 3.09 24.27
C LEU A 326 -10.10 4.36 24.21
N GLU A 327 -11.02 4.45 23.25
CA GLU A 327 -12.05 5.49 23.17
C GLU A 327 -12.95 5.48 24.41
N GLN A 328 -13.46 4.30 24.81
CA GLN A 328 -14.31 4.14 26.00
C GLN A 328 -13.60 4.50 27.32
N LEU A 329 -12.29 4.26 27.40
CA LEU A 329 -11.48 4.68 28.55
C LEU A 329 -11.30 6.21 28.64
N ASN A 330 -11.77 6.98 27.65
CA ASN A 330 -11.68 8.43 27.60
C ASN A 330 -10.24 8.95 27.78
N LEU A 331 -9.26 8.23 27.20
CA LEU A 331 -7.85 8.61 27.30
C LEU A 331 -7.61 10.02 26.72
N ARG A 332 -6.79 10.81 27.42
CA ARG A 332 -6.42 12.18 27.05
C ARG A 332 -4.89 12.35 27.13
N PRO A 333 -4.30 13.24 26.31
CA PRO A 333 -2.90 13.61 26.45
C PRO A 333 -2.59 14.13 27.86
N THR A 334 -1.37 13.88 28.31
CA THR A 334 -0.84 14.32 29.61
C THR A 334 0.53 14.99 29.45
N ARG A 335 1.04 15.61 30.53
CA ARG A 335 2.37 16.23 30.52
C ARG A 335 3.52 15.21 30.49
N ILE A 336 3.24 13.93 30.75
CA ILE A 336 4.22 12.85 30.89
C ILE A 336 4.01 11.73 29.85
N ASP A 337 3.39 12.06 28.71
CA ASP A 337 3.09 11.07 27.67
C ASP A 337 4.36 10.39 27.15
N THR A 338 4.43 9.08 27.35
CA THR A 338 5.45 8.23 26.74
C THR A 338 5.20 8.12 25.23
N LYS A 339 6.22 7.74 24.46
CA LYS A 339 6.05 7.47 23.02
C LYS A 339 4.97 6.41 22.77
N GLY A 340 4.92 5.36 23.60
CA GLY A 340 3.91 4.30 23.51
C GLY A 340 2.48 4.81 23.77
N PHE A 341 2.31 5.70 24.76
CA PHE A 341 1.00 6.30 25.02
C PHE A 341 0.51 7.17 23.85
N ARG A 342 1.42 7.91 23.19
CA ARG A 342 1.09 8.68 21.98
C ARG A 342 0.63 7.78 20.83
N THR A 343 1.21 6.59 20.67
CA THR A 343 0.74 5.61 19.68
C THR A 343 -0.66 5.09 20.01
N MET A 344 -0.99 4.86 21.28
CA MET A 344 -2.36 4.49 21.69
C MET A 344 -3.36 5.59 21.43
N LEU A 345 -3.01 6.85 21.69
CA LEU A 345 -3.85 8.01 21.34
C LEU A 345 -4.06 8.09 19.81
N ALA A 346 -2.99 7.93 19.03
CA ALA A 346 -3.09 7.91 17.57
C ALA A 346 -3.98 6.76 17.06
N LEU A 347 -3.92 5.57 17.67
CA LEU A 347 -4.80 4.44 17.35
C LEU A 347 -6.26 4.74 17.70
N LYS A 348 -6.51 5.34 18.87
CA LYS A 348 -7.85 5.77 19.27
C LYS A 348 -8.41 6.76 18.23
N ASP A 349 -7.61 7.76 17.85
CA ASP A 349 -8.04 8.81 16.93
C ASP A 349 -8.25 8.29 15.50
N SER A 350 -7.44 7.32 15.06
CA SER A 350 -7.55 6.73 13.72
C SER A 350 -8.85 5.93 13.53
N VAL A 351 -9.34 5.25 14.58
CA VAL A 351 -10.59 4.47 14.50
C VAL A 351 -11.83 5.29 14.87
N ALA A 352 -11.66 6.44 15.53
CA ALA A 352 -12.77 7.31 15.93
C ALA A 352 -13.49 7.94 14.73
N GLY A 353 -12.78 8.13 13.61
CA GLY A 353 -13.35 8.69 12.38
C GLY A 353 -14.33 7.76 11.65
N ASP A 354 -14.28 6.47 11.96
CA ASP A 354 -15.13 5.43 11.37
C ASP A 354 -16.46 5.29 12.11
N SER A 355 -17.49 4.84 11.38
CA SER A 355 -18.81 4.61 11.97
C SER A 355 -18.83 3.37 12.86
N PHE A 356 -19.73 3.35 13.85
CA PHE A 356 -19.99 2.13 14.62
C PHE A 356 -20.57 1.02 13.73
N ASP A 357 -21.34 1.37 12.69
CA ASP A 357 -21.86 0.42 11.70
C ASP A 357 -20.76 -0.34 10.98
N LEU A 358 -19.63 0.32 10.64
CA LEU A 358 -18.46 -0.35 10.07
C LEU A 358 -17.92 -1.38 11.06
N PHE A 359 -17.68 -0.97 12.31
CA PHE A 359 -17.15 -1.86 13.35
C PHE A 359 -18.07 -3.06 13.61
N TYR A 360 -19.38 -2.83 13.70
CA TYR A 360 -20.37 -3.90 13.80
C TYR A 360 -20.34 -4.82 12.58
N GLY A 361 -20.15 -4.26 11.39
CA GLY A 361 -19.97 -5.01 10.14
C GLY A 361 -18.76 -5.95 10.18
N LEU A 362 -17.61 -5.44 10.64
CA LEU A 362 -16.39 -6.24 10.83
C LEU A 362 -16.62 -7.42 11.78
N TYR A 363 -17.39 -7.23 12.85
CA TYR A 363 -17.71 -8.31 13.79
C TYR A 363 -18.73 -9.32 13.22
N LYS A 364 -19.86 -8.82 12.72
CA LYS A 364 -20.99 -9.67 12.34
C LYS A 364 -20.70 -10.52 11.10
N TYR A 365 -19.99 -9.96 10.12
CA TYR A 365 -19.83 -10.57 8.80
C TYR A 365 -18.46 -11.20 8.57
N ASN A 366 -17.54 -11.11 9.53
CA ASN A 366 -16.33 -11.92 9.56
C ASN A 366 -16.51 -13.10 10.54
N PRO A 367 -16.54 -14.36 10.05
CA PRO A 367 -16.78 -15.52 10.91
C PRO A 367 -15.71 -15.73 11.99
N ASN A 368 -14.51 -15.16 11.83
CA ASN A 368 -13.39 -15.29 12.76
C ASN A 368 -13.37 -14.19 13.85
N ALA A 369 -14.10 -13.08 13.66
CA ALA A 369 -14.07 -11.95 14.60
C ALA A 369 -14.56 -12.29 16.03
N PRO A 370 -15.59 -13.14 16.24
CA PRO A 370 -15.98 -13.56 17.59
C PRO A 370 -14.88 -14.28 18.37
N GLU A 371 -14.09 -15.12 17.68
CA GLU A 371 -12.95 -15.82 18.29
C GLU A 371 -11.85 -14.83 18.66
N THR A 372 -11.50 -13.89 17.77
CA THR A 372 -10.53 -12.84 18.10
C THR A 372 -10.96 -12.02 19.33
N LEU A 373 -12.24 -11.66 19.45
CA LEU A 373 -12.77 -10.97 20.62
C LEU A 373 -12.62 -11.82 21.89
N PHE A 374 -12.95 -13.11 21.82
CA PHE A 374 -12.78 -14.04 22.93
C PHE A 374 -11.32 -14.15 23.38
N LEU A 375 -10.39 -14.33 22.43
CA LEU A 375 -8.96 -14.43 22.70
C LEU A 375 -8.39 -13.15 23.32
N LEU A 376 -8.80 -11.97 22.84
CA LEU A 376 -8.41 -10.68 23.42
C LEU A 376 -8.89 -10.55 24.88
N ARG A 377 -10.14 -10.95 25.15
CA ARG A 377 -10.68 -10.97 26.52
C ARG A 377 -9.91 -11.94 27.42
N LYS A 378 -9.64 -13.16 26.93
CA LYS A 378 -8.87 -14.16 27.67
C LYS A 378 -7.48 -13.64 27.99
N ALA A 379 -6.79 -13.03 27.03
CA ALA A 379 -5.47 -12.45 27.23
C ALA A 379 -5.46 -11.35 28.32
N LEU A 380 -6.51 -10.53 28.38
CA LEU A 380 -6.65 -9.52 29.44
C LEU A 380 -6.80 -10.15 30.83
N VAL A 381 -7.64 -11.18 30.96
CA VAL A 381 -7.83 -11.92 32.22
C VAL A 381 -6.53 -12.63 32.63
N ASP A 382 -5.86 -13.30 31.69
CA ASP A 382 -4.60 -13.99 31.95
C ASP A 382 -3.51 -13.00 32.44
N LEU A 383 -3.46 -11.79 31.88
CA LEU A 383 -2.57 -10.72 32.34
C LEU A 383 -2.92 -10.22 33.75
N GLU A 384 -4.20 -10.01 34.03
CA GLU A 384 -4.69 -9.60 35.35
C GLU A 384 -4.30 -10.63 36.43
N TRP A 385 -4.45 -11.93 36.11
CA TRP A 385 -4.10 -13.02 37.01
C TRP A 385 -2.61 -13.04 37.30
N ARG A 386 -1.76 -12.88 36.27
CA ARG A 386 -0.30 -12.81 36.44
C ARG A 386 0.12 -11.65 37.35
N LEU A 387 -0.53 -10.49 37.24
CA LEU A 387 -0.24 -9.34 38.11
C LEU A 387 -0.61 -9.64 39.58
N LYS A 388 -1.79 -10.22 39.81
CA LYS A 388 -2.27 -10.59 41.16
C LYS A 388 -1.41 -11.68 41.80
N ASP A 389 -0.98 -12.65 41.02
CA ASP A 389 -0.12 -13.75 41.47
C ASP A 389 1.24 -13.22 41.95
N MET A 390 1.87 -12.34 41.16
CA MET A 390 3.13 -11.68 41.56
C MET A 390 2.95 -10.84 42.83
N GLU A 391 1.86 -10.06 42.95
CA GLU A 391 1.58 -9.27 44.16
C GLU A 391 1.42 -10.18 45.41
N SER A 392 0.74 -11.31 45.27
CA SER A 392 0.55 -12.26 46.36
C SER A 392 1.87 -12.94 46.79
N SER A 393 2.74 -13.23 45.82
CA SER A 393 4.07 -13.79 46.03
C SER A 393 5.00 -12.81 46.75
N ASP A 394 4.95 -11.52 46.37
CA ASP A 394 5.71 -10.45 47.03
C ASP A 394 5.27 -10.27 48.48
N ARG A 395 3.96 -10.27 48.75
CA ARG A 395 3.41 -10.17 50.11
C ARG A 395 3.82 -11.35 50.98
N SER A 396 3.77 -12.57 50.45
CA SER A 396 4.16 -13.79 51.16
C SER A 396 5.67 -13.83 51.46
N SER A 397 6.49 -13.37 50.51
CA SER A 397 7.94 -13.25 50.69
C SER A 397 8.30 -12.18 51.75
N HIS A 398 7.57 -11.07 51.78
CA HIS A 398 7.77 -10.01 52.77
C HIS A 398 7.35 -10.45 54.19
N LEU A 399 6.23 -11.17 54.33
CA LEU A 399 5.81 -11.79 55.60
C LEU A 399 6.83 -12.83 56.10
N GLY A 400 7.37 -13.67 55.21
CA GLY A 400 8.43 -14.62 55.57
C GLY A 400 9.73 -13.95 56.02
N LEU A 401 10.07 -12.77 55.49
CA LEU A 401 11.21 -11.97 55.94
C LEU A 401 10.97 -11.28 57.30
N LEU A 402 9.73 -10.86 57.57
CA LEU A 402 9.30 -10.30 58.85
C LEU A 402 9.32 -11.36 59.97
N GLU A 403 8.81 -12.57 59.70
CA GLU A 403 8.84 -13.69 60.66
C GLU A 403 10.26 -14.21 60.93
N GLN A 404 11.19 -14.09 59.97
CA GLN A 404 12.59 -14.47 60.14
C GLN A 404 13.47 -13.38 60.76
N GLY A 405 12.92 -12.23 61.17
CA GLY A 405 13.66 -11.17 61.86
C GLY A 405 14.83 -10.56 61.06
N LYS A 406 14.81 -10.71 59.72
CA LYS A 406 15.87 -10.23 58.82
C LYS A 406 15.38 -9.03 58.03
N LEU A 407 15.43 -7.85 58.65
CA LEU A 407 15.49 -6.59 57.90
C LEU A 407 16.88 -5.96 58.12
N PRO A 408 17.54 -5.44 57.07
CA PRO A 408 18.67 -4.55 57.26
C PRO A 408 18.18 -3.26 57.92
N LYS A 409 18.96 -2.78 58.89
CA LYS A 409 18.72 -1.54 59.66
C LYS A 409 18.64 -0.30 58.78
#